data_AF-A0A958V780-F1
#
_entry.id   AF-A0A958V780-F1
#
_cell.length_a   1.000
_cell.length_b   1.000
_cell.length_c   1.000
_cell.angle_alpha   90.00
_cell.angle_beta   90.00
_cell.angle_gamma   90.00
#
_symmetry.space_group_name_H-M   'P 1'
#
loop_
_entity.id
_entity.type
_entity.pdbx_description
1 polymer ?
#
loop_
_entity_poly.entity_id
_entity_poly.type
_entity_poly.pdbx_seq_one_letter_code
_entity_poly.pdbx_strand_id
1 'polypeptide(L)'
;MLVLMILVMLLAFYLLAEVCDKYFVDSLEKISKRLNLSPEATGATFMAIGSSAPELFVSLMSLFKPGEEAMGAGTIVGSAIFNVLVITGAAVVVRQAFIIWQPVIRD
;
A
#
# COMPACT_ATOMS: atom_id res chain seq x y z
N MET A 1 -2.05 -24.10 -20.13
CA MET A 1 -1.13 -23.76 -19.03
C MET A 1 -1.03 -22.24 -18.82
N LEU A 2 -0.67 -21.46 -19.84
CA LEU A 2 -0.50 -20.01 -19.73
C LEU A 2 -1.80 -19.25 -19.38
N VAL A 3 -2.92 -19.58 -20.04
CA VAL A 3 -4.25 -18.99 -19.73
C VAL A 3 -4.66 -19.26 -18.29
N LEU A 4 -4.41 -20.47 -17.78
CA LEU A 4 -4.70 -20.83 -16.39
C LEU A 4 -3.87 -19.99 -15.41
N MET A 5 -2.58 -19.78 -15.69
CA MET A 5 -1.70 -18.95 -14.86
C MET A 5 -2.19 -17.50 -14.80
N ILE A 6 -2.63 -16.93 -15.93
CA ILE A 6 -3.18 -15.57 -15.97
C ILE A 6 -4.46 -15.48 -15.13
N LEU A 7 -5.37 -16.45 -15.26
CA LEU A 7 -6.61 -16.47 -14.48
C LEU A 7 -6.34 -16.57 -12.97
N VAL A 8 -5.40 -17.43 -12.56
CA VAL A 8 -4.99 -17.57 -11.16
C VAL A 8 -4.36 -16.28 -10.64
N MET A 9 -3.52 -15.62 -11.44
CA MET A 9 -2.90 -14.34 -11.07
C MET A 9 -3.96 -13.25 -10.86
N LEU A 10 -4.92 -13.11 -11.77
CA LEU A 10 -6.00 -12.13 -11.65
C LEU A 10 -6.89 -12.40 -10.44
N LEU A 11 -7.21 -13.67 -10.19
CA LEU A 11 -7.97 -14.07 -9.01
C LEU A 11 -7.20 -13.74 -7.72
N ALA A 12 -5.90 -14.05 -7.66
CA ALA A 12 -5.07 -13.76 -6.50
C ALA A 12 -4.98 -12.25 -6.25
N PHE A 13 -4.82 -11.44 -7.30
CA PHE A 13 -4.83 -9.98 -7.20
C PHE A 13 -6.16 -9.45 -6.66
N TYR A 14 -7.28 -9.93 -7.20
CA TYR A 14 -8.63 -9.55 -6.74
C TYR A 14 -8.86 -9.91 -5.27
N LEU A 15 -8.53 -11.16 -4.88
CA LEU A 15 -8.70 -11.61 -3.50
C LEU A 15 -7.84 -10.81 -2.53
N LEU A 16 -6.60 -10.50 -2.92
CA LEU A 16 -5.70 -9.73 -2.09
C LEU A 16 -6.20 -8.29 -1.91
N ALA A 17 -6.68 -7.64 -2.98
CA ALA A 17 -7.28 -6.31 -2.90
C ALA A 17 -8.51 -6.29 -1.97
N GLU A 18 -9.40 -7.27 -2.12
CA GLU A 18 -10.61 -7.40 -1.29
C GLU A 18 -10.28 -7.62 0.20
N VAL A 19 -9.28 -8.46 0.49
CA VAL A 19 -8.83 -8.73 1.86
C VAL A 19 -8.23 -7.48 2.50
N CYS A 20 -7.38 -6.76 1.77
CA CYS A 20 -6.77 -5.54 2.27
C CYS A 20 -7.81 -4.43 2.52
N ASP A 21 -8.70 -4.20 1.58
CA ASP A 21 -9.68 -3.12 1.68
C ASP A 21 -10.74 -3.41 2.75
N LYS A 22 -11.37 -4.59 2.72
CA LYS A 22 -12.51 -4.88 3.61
C LYS A 22 -12.14 -5.34 5.01
N TYR A 23 -10.98 -5.99 5.17
CA TYR A 23 -10.61 -6.58 6.45
C TYR A 23 -9.43 -5.87 7.11
N PHE A 24 -8.37 -5.59 6.36
CA PHE A 24 -7.16 -5.00 6.93
C PHE A 24 -7.37 -3.52 7.30
N VAL A 25 -7.90 -2.70 6.39
CA VAL A 25 -8.16 -1.27 6.66
C VAL A 25 -9.19 -1.08 7.78
N ASP A 26 -10.29 -1.85 7.80
CA ASP A 26 -11.30 -1.79 8.88
C ASP A 26 -10.71 -2.18 10.26
N SER A 27 -9.79 -3.17 10.28
CA SER A 27 -9.08 -3.54 11.50
C SER A 27 -8.19 -2.40 12.02
N LEU A 28 -7.47 -1.73 11.11
CA LEU A 28 -6.64 -0.58 11.44
C LEU A 28 -7.46 0.61 11.94
N GLU A 29 -8.64 0.86 11.37
CA GLU A 29 -9.54 1.91 11.82
C GLU A 29 -10.05 1.64 13.25
N LYS A 30 -10.42 0.38 13.56
CA LYS A 30 -10.83 -0.02 14.92
C LYS A 30 -9.69 0.16 15.93
N ILE A 31 -8.46 -0.20 15.58
CA ILE A 31 -7.28 0.02 16.42
C ILE A 31 -7.08 1.52 16.66
N SER A 32 -7.14 2.33 15.60
CA SER A 32 -6.97 3.77 15.70
C SER A 32 -8.00 4.43 16.62
N LYS A 33 -9.27 4.01 16.53
CA LYS A 33 -10.36 4.44 17.43
C LYS A 33 -10.09 4.06 18.88
N ARG A 34 -9.55 2.85 19.14
CA ARG A 34 -9.17 2.42 20.49
C ARG A 34 -8.02 3.24 21.06
N LEU A 35 -7.11 3.70 20.20
CA LEU A 35 -5.97 4.54 20.57
C LEU A 35 -6.31 6.04 20.65
N ASN A 36 -7.57 6.44 20.42
CA ASN A 36 -8.03 7.85 20.42
C ASN A 36 -7.19 8.76 19.51
N LEU A 37 -6.77 8.25 18.34
CA LEU A 37 -6.01 9.06 17.37
C LEU A 37 -6.94 9.99 16.59
N SER A 38 -6.41 11.15 16.20
CA SER A 38 -7.13 12.06 15.30
C SER A 38 -7.30 11.45 13.90
N PRO A 39 -8.28 11.90 13.11
CA PRO A 39 -8.45 11.44 11.73
C PRO A 39 -7.20 11.65 10.88
N GLU A 40 -6.49 12.76 11.06
CA GLU A 40 -5.25 13.06 10.34
C GLU A 40 -4.14 12.08 10.73
N ALA A 41 -3.97 11.80 12.03
CA ALA A 41 -2.98 10.85 12.51
C ALA A 41 -3.28 9.42 12.02
N THR A 42 -4.56 9.02 12.02
CA THR A 42 -5.03 7.71 11.51
C THR A 42 -4.70 7.54 10.03
N GLY A 43 -4.95 8.59 9.23
CA GLY A 43 -4.62 8.61 7.80
C GLY A 43 -3.12 8.50 7.55
N ALA A 44 -2.33 9.31 8.26
CA ALA A 44 -0.89 9.40 8.06
C ALA A 44 -0.12 8.15 8.49
N THR A 45 -0.59 7.42 9.50
CA THR A 45 0.09 6.20 9.99
C THR A 45 -0.63 4.93 9.54
N PHE A 46 -1.79 4.65 10.13
CA PHE A 46 -2.43 3.37 9.95
C PHE A 46 -2.97 3.15 8.55
N MET A 47 -3.67 4.12 7.94
CA MET A 47 -4.16 3.95 6.57
C MET A 47 -3.00 3.84 5.55
N ALA A 48 -1.91 4.59 5.75
CA ALA A 48 -0.70 4.50 4.93
C ALA A 48 -0.04 3.12 5.02
N ILE A 49 0.08 2.55 6.23
CA ILE A 49 0.54 1.17 6.46
C ILE A 49 -0.43 0.16 5.83
N GLY A 50 -1.74 0.42 5.94
CA GLY A 50 -2.84 -0.29 5.30
C GLY A 50 -2.58 -0.57 3.83
N SER A 51 -2.32 0.52 3.10
CA SER A 51 -2.06 0.49 1.67
C SER A 51 -0.75 -0.20 1.28
N SER A 52 0.24 -0.24 2.17
CA SER A 52 1.59 -0.79 1.87
C SER A 52 1.79 -2.20 2.44
N ALA A 53 0.76 -2.78 3.07
CA ALA A 53 0.85 -4.08 3.71
C ALA A 53 1.11 -5.23 2.72
N PRO A 54 0.44 -5.32 1.56
CA PRO A 54 0.78 -6.32 0.54
C PRO A 54 2.27 -6.32 0.17
N GLU A 55 2.81 -5.15 -0.08
CA GLU A 55 4.20 -4.93 -0.46
C GLU A 55 5.13 -5.35 0.68
N LEU A 56 4.81 -4.97 1.92
CA LEU A 56 5.53 -5.42 3.11
C LEU A 56 5.57 -6.94 3.19
N PHE A 57 4.44 -7.62 2.96
CA PHE A 57 4.36 -9.09 2.98
C PHE A 57 5.18 -9.73 1.85
N VAL A 58 5.14 -9.19 0.63
CA VAL A 58 5.94 -9.69 -0.50
C VAL A 58 7.43 -9.55 -0.22
N SER A 59 7.85 -8.38 0.25
CA SER A 59 9.25 -8.13 0.61
C SER A 59 9.69 -9.00 1.78
N LEU A 60 8.85 -9.19 2.80
CA LEU A 60 9.13 -10.09 3.91
C LEU A 60 9.28 -11.54 3.44
N MET A 61 8.38 -12.04 2.60
CA MET A 61 8.44 -13.41 2.07
C MET A 61 9.69 -13.67 1.22
N SER A 62 10.17 -12.65 0.50
CA SER A 62 11.40 -12.76 -0.28
C SER A 62 12.66 -12.97 0.57
N LEU A 63 12.66 -12.51 1.83
CA LEU A 63 13.77 -12.74 2.78
C LEU A 63 13.83 -14.21 3.24
N PHE A 64 12.70 -14.90 3.27
CA PHE A 64 12.61 -16.30 3.66
C PHE A 64 12.92 -17.27 2.51
N LYS A 65 13.05 -16.78 1.27
CA LYS A 65 13.38 -17.58 0.09
C LYS A 65 14.81 -17.29 -0.38
N PRO A 66 15.75 -18.24 -0.24
CA PRO A 66 17.12 -18.08 -0.72
C PRO A 66 17.14 -17.78 -2.22
N GLY A 67 17.83 -16.70 -2.62
CA GLY A 67 17.98 -16.30 -4.03
C GLY A 67 16.93 -15.32 -4.56
N GLU A 68 15.89 -14.98 -3.79
CA GLU A 68 14.87 -13.98 -4.19
C GLU A 68 15.05 -12.61 -3.50
N GLU A 69 16.17 -12.38 -2.81
CA GLU A 69 16.41 -11.16 -2.01
C GLU A 69 16.30 -9.86 -2.83
N ALA A 70 16.73 -9.90 -4.10
CA ALA A 70 16.61 -8.77 -5.02
C ALA A 70 15.14 -8.44 -5.38
N MET A 71 14.25 -9.42 -5.35
CA MET A 71 12.81 -9.21 -5.58
C MET A 71 12.19 -8.39 -4.44
N GLY A 72 12.62 -8.64 -3.21
CA GLY A 72 12.15 -7.88 -2.04
C GLY A 72 12.51 -6.42 -2.11
N ALA A 73 13.81 -6.13 -2.32
CA ALA A 73 14.30 -4.77 -2.47
C ALA A 73 13.68 -4.05 -3.67
N GLY A 74 13.55 -4.76 -4.82
CA GLY A 74 12.91 -4.23 -6.01
C GLY A 74 11.44 -3.86 -5.81
N THR A 75 10.71 -4.64 -5.00
CA THR A 75 9.30 -4.37 -4.67
C THR A 75 9.17 -3.11 -3.82
N ILE A 76 10.02 -2.92 -2.80
CA ILE A 76 9.99 -1.73 -1.92
C ILE A 76 10.31 -0.46 -2.72
N VAL A 77 11.40 -0.48 -3.49
CA VAL A 77 11.85 0.70 -4.23
C VAL A 77 10.87 0.99 -5.38
N GLY A 78 10.41 -0.04 -6.07
CA GLY A 78 9.46 0.08 -7.18
C GLY A 78 8.11 0.67 -6.73
N SER A 79 7.56 0.20 -5.60
CA SER A 79 6.28 0.71 -5.08
C SER A 79 6.38 2.17 -4.65
N ALA A 80 7.48 2.58 -4.00
CA ALA A 80 7.71 3.98 -3.63
C ALA A 80 7.74 4.91 -4.86
N ILE A 81 8.46 4.50 -5.90
CA ILE A 81 8.52 5.26 -7.17
C ILE A 81 7.14 5.31 -7.83
N PHE A 82 6.42 4.19 -7.87
CA PHE A 82 5.08 4.12 -8.45
C PHE A 82 4.07 5.01 -7.71
N ASN A 83 4.09 5.02 -6.38
CA ASN A 83 3.18 5.84 -5.58
C ASN A 83 3.42 7.34 -5.82
N VAL A 84 4.69 7.77 -5.84
CA VAL A 84 5.03 9.19 -6.05
C VAL A 84 4.77 9.64 -7.49
N LEU A 85 5.10 8.82 -8.49
CA LEU A 85 4.96 9.23 -9.89
C LEU A 85 3.56 8.99 -10.45
N VAL A 86 3.03 7.79 -10.26
CA VAL A 86 1.79 7.35 -10.91
C VAL A 86 0.57 7.68 -10.07
N ILE A 87 0.55 7.31 -8.78
CA ILE A 87 -0.64 7.57 -7.94
C ILE A 87 -0.82 9.07 -7.71
N THR A 88 0.22 9.79 -7.26
CA THR A 88 0.11 11.24 -7.08
C THR A 88 -0.19 11.96 -8.40
N GLY A 89 0.46 11.57 -9.50
CA GLY A 89 0.20 12.14 -10.82
C GLY A 89 -1.25 11.94 -11.27
N ALA A 90 -1.77 10.72 -11.16
CA ALA A 90 -3.16 10.41 -11.48
C ALA A 90 -4.15 11.15 -10.57
N ALA A 91 -3.86 11.26 -9.27
CA ALA A 91 -4.71 11.97 -8.31
C ALA A 91 -4.88 13.45 -8.69
N VAL A 92 -3.80 14.13 -9.09
CA VAL A 92 -3.83 15.53 -9.53
C VAL A 92 -4.63 15.72 -10.83
N VAL A 93 -4.55 14.76 -11.75
CA VAL A 93 -5.34 14.77 -13.00
C VAL A 93 -6.83 14.65 -12.72
N VAL A 94 -7.22 13.78 -11.78
CA VAL A 94 -8.63 13.56 -11.43
C VAL A 94 -9.19 14.73 -10.61
N ARG A 95 -8.42 15.28 -9.67
CA ARG A 95 -8.85 16.41 -8.83
C ARG A 95 -7.66 17.28 -8.47
N GLN A 96 -7.76 18.58 -8.75
CA GLN A 96 -6.77 19.54 -8.27
C GLN A 96 -6.72 19.52 -6.74
N ALA A 97 -5.57 19.10 -6.22
CA ALA A 97 -5.27 19.12 -4.80
C ALA A 97 -4.45 20.39 -4.49
N PHE A 98 -4.91 21.18 -3.51
CA PHE A 98 -4.12 22.28 -2.97
C PHE A 98 -3.13 21.71 -1.95
N ILE A 99 -1.84 21.93 -2.19
CA ILE A 99 -0.79 21.49 -1.28
C ILE A 99 -0.69 22.48 -0.13
N ILE A 100 -0.90 21.99 1.09
CA ILE A 100 -0.64 22.74 2.30
C ILE A 100 0.85 22.56 2.60
N TRP A 101 1.63 23.65 2.53
CA TRP A 101 3.10 23.58 2.64
C TRP A 101 3.61 23.25 4.05
N GLN A 102 2.81 23.51 5.08
CA GLN A 102 3.21 23.33 6.48
C GLN A 102 3.52 21.86 6.85
N PRO A 103 2.70 20.86 6.47
CA PRO A 103 3.06 19.45 6.62
C PRO A 103 4.29 19.04 5.80
N VAL A 104 4.39 19.50 4.54
CA VAL A 104 5.46 19.09 3.60
C VAL A 104 6.86 19.55 4.03
N ILE A 105 6.95 20.66 4.76
CA ILE A 105 8.22 21.18 5.27
C ILE A 105 8.54 20.57 6.64
N ARG A 106 7.52 20.10 7.37
CA ARG A 106 7.66 19.57 8.72
C ARG A 106 8.00 18.08 8.74
N ASP A 107 7.47 17.34 7.78
CA ASP A 107 7.67 15.90 7.59
C ASP A 107 8.75 15.63 6.53
#